data_AF-A0A6J4V896-F1
#
_entry.id   AF-A0A6J4V896-F1
#
_cell.length_a   1.000
_cell.length_b   1.000
_cell.length_c   1.000
_cell.angle_alpha   90.00
_cell.angle_beta   90.00
_cell.angle_gamma   90.00
#
_symmetry.space_group_name_H-M   'P 1'
#
loop_
_entity.id
_entity.type
_entity.pdbx_description
1 polymer ?
#
loop_
_entity_poly.entity_id
_entity_poly.type
_entity_poly.pdbx_seq_one_letter_code
_entity_poly.pdbx_strand_id
1 'polypeptide(L)'
;MQPISDPDVQILAGLAAAIASDYARPTNDPWAGSPFQWILAVPSRSKGAIGESLVAGWCAAKGFDVVRSTSTQADRIIHGHRIEIKFSTLWKSGGFKFQQIREQDYDYAFCIGVSPFDAQAWLLPKELLREHVIGHMGQHTGARGNDTAWLGFPSDKPYQWMEPYGGRLDDVAKLLASNGKGGY
;
A
#
# COMPACT_ATOMS: atom_id res chain seq x y z
N MET A 1 -5.58 30.59 -27.23
CA MET A 1 -6.32 29.31 -27.17
C MET A 1 -6.62 28.92 -28.61
N GLN A 2 -6.16 27.76 -29.09
CA GLN A 2 -6.48 27.36 -30.46
C GLN A 2 -7.91 26.81 -30.51
N PRO A 3 -8.76 27.24 -31.46
CA PRO A 3 -10.12 26.72 -31.60
C PRO A 3 -10.09 25.28 -32.10
N ILE A 4 -11.01 24.45 -31.60
CA ILE A 4 -11.23 23.08 -32.09
C ILE A 4 -11.90 23.18 -33.47
N SER A 5 -11.16 22.91 -34.53
CA SER A 5 -11.66 23.00 -35.92
C SER A 5 -12.18 21.68 -36.49
N ASP A 6 -11.79 20.54 -35.88
CA ASP A 6 -12.20 19.21 -36.31
C ASP A 6 -13.62 18.89 -35.79
N PRO A 7 -14.58 18.54 -36.67
CA PRO A 7 -15.97 18.27 -36.27
C PRO A 7 -16.13 17.10 -35.29
N ASP A 8 -15.34 16.03 -35.42
CA ASP A 8 -15.42 14.87 -34.52
C ASP A 8 -14.86 15.23 -33.14
N VAL A 9 -13.82 16.06 -33.09
CA VAL A 9 -13.28 16.58 -31.83
C VAL A 9 -14.28 17.54 -31.15
N GLN A 10 -15.08 18.29 -31.90
CA GLN A 10 -16.16 19.12 -31.33
C GLN A 10 -17.25 18.26 -30.68
N ILE A 11 -17.65 17.17 -31.33
CA ILE A 11 -18.60 16.20 -30.76
C ILE A 11 -18.02 15.59 -29.48
N LEU A 12 -16.77 15.13 -29.52
CA LEU A 12 -16.10 14.55 -28.36
C LEU A 12 -15.95 15.56 -27.21
N ALA A 13 -15.63 16.82 -27.51
CA ALA A 13 -15.56 17.88 -26.51
C ALA A 13 -16.92 18.15 -25.85
N GLY A 14 -18.00 18.12 -26.62
CA GLY A 14 -19.37 18.20 -26.10
C GLY A 14 -19.72 17.03 -25.17
N LEU A 15 -19.38 15.80 -25.56
CA LEU A 15 -19.56 14.61 -24.73
C LEU A 15 -18.73 14.68 -23.44
N ALA A 16 -17.47 15.11 -23.53
CA ALA A 16 -16.58 15.28 -22.39
C ALA A 16 -17.12 16.32 -21.40
N ALA A 17 -17.65 17.45 -21.91
CA ALA A 17 -18.28 18.48 -21.08
C ALA A 17 -19.56 17.95 -20.41
N ALA A 18 -20.37 17.16 -21.11
CA ALA A 18 -21.61 16.58 -20.58
C ALA A 18 -21.37 15.61 -19.42
N ILE A 19 -20.28 14.84 -19.45
CA ILE A 19 -19.93 13.91 -18.36
C ILE A 19 -19.04 14.55 -17.29
N ALA A 20 -18.52 15.77 -17.49
CA ALA A 20 -17.50 16.35 -16.62
C ALA A 20 -17.95 16.45 -15.15
N SER A 21 -19.24 16.75 -14.90
CA SER A 21 -19.81 16.80 -13.55
C SER A 21 -19.77 15.46 -12.83
N ASP A 22 -19.95 14.37 -13.57
CA ASP A 22 -19.99 13.00 -13.01
C ASP A 22 -18.61 12.56 -12.50
N TYR A 23 -17.55 13.19 -13.02
CA TYR A 23 -16.16 12.96 -12.66
C TYR A 23 -15.52 14.13 -11.90
N ALA A 24 -16.27 15.19 -11.60
CA ALA A 24 -15.78 16.33 -10.85
C ALA A 24 -15.28 15.86 -9.46
N ARG A 25 -14.13 16.40 -9.03
CA ARG A 25 -13.63 16.10 -7.68
C ARG A 25 -14.61 16.71 -6.66
N PRO A 26 -14.99 15.98 -5.60
CA PRO A 26 -15.77 16.55 -4.50
C PRO A 26 -15.08 17.81 -3.98
N THR A 27 -15.86 18.85 -3.70
CA THR A 27 -15.37 20.13 -3.14
C THR A 27 -14.75 19.98 -1.74
N ASN A 28 -14.99 18.85 -1.07
CA ASN A 28 -14.41 18.49 0.21
C ASN A 28 -13.41 17.35 0.01
N ASP A 29 -12.23 17.66 -0.54
CA ASP A 29 -11.14 16.68 -0.67
C ASP A 29 -10.62 16.33 0.74
N PRO A 30 -10.82 15.11 1.25
CA PRO A 30 -10.42 14.75 2.60
C PRO A 30 -8.90 14.83 2.80
N TRP A 31 -8.11 14.87 1.72
CA TRP A 31 -6.66 15.00 1.76
C TRP A 31 -6.17 16.44 1.76
N ALA A 32 -7.05 17.44 1.64
CA ALA A 32 -6.63 18.84 1.68
C ALA A 32 -5.89 19.14 3.00
N GLY A 33 -4.64 19.60 2.89
CA GLY A 33 -3.79 19.90 4.06
C GLY A 33 -3.11 18.69 4.70
N SER A 34 -3.34 17.47 4.18
CA SER A 34 -2.67 16.26 4.63
C SER A 34 -1.16 16.29 4.32
N PRO A 35 -0.29 15.85 5.25
CA PRO A 35 1.14 15.67 4.95
C PRO A 35 1.40 14.59 3.89
N PHE A 36 0.40 13.75 3.59
CA PHE A 36 0.45 12.67 2.62
C PHE A 36 -0.25 13.01 1.29
N GLN A 37 -0.90 14.20 1.19
CA GLN A 37 -1.68 14.60 0.01
C GLN A 37 -0.87 14.48 -1.30
N TRP A 38 0.38 14.93 -1.27
CA TRP A 38 1.27 14.94 -2.43
C TRP A 38 1.51 13.53 -2.99
N ILE A 39 1.46 12.49 -2.14
CA ILE A 39 1.68 11.09 -2.56
C ILE A 39 0.60 10.67 -3.56
N LEU A 40 -0.62 11.20 -3.48
CA LEU A 40 -1.71 10.83 -4.39
C LEU A 40 -1.40 11.14 -5.85
N ALA A 41 -0.66 12.23 -6.11
CA ALA A 41 -0.29 12.71 -7.44
C ALA A 41 0.91 11.95 -8.04
N VAL A 42 1.60 11.13 -7.25
CA VAL A 42 2.77 10.38 -7.68
C VAL A 42 2.37 9.15 -8.51
N PRO A 43 3.11 8.75 -9.56
CA PRO A 43 2.85 7.52 -10.29
C PRO A 43 2.91 6.26 -9.40
N SER A 44 2.14 5.22 -9.74
CA SER A 44 2.02 4.00 -8.92
C SER A 44 3.37 3.36 -8.58
N ARG A 45 4.30 3.26 -9.54
CA ARG A 45 5.65 2.70 -9.30
C ARG A 45 6.43 3.47 -8.24
N SER A 46 6.31 4.79 -8.24
CA SER A 46 7.01 5.67 -7.30
C SER A 46 6.38 5.64 -5.90
N LYS A 47 5.09 5.28 -5.77
CA LYS A 47 4.44 5.08 -4.46
C LYS A 47 5.06 3.93 -3.66
N GLY A 48 5.48 2.86 -4.33
CA GLY A 48 6.20 1.75 -3.67
C GLY A 48 7.50 2.23 -3.01
N ALA A 49 8.35 2.92 -3.78
CA ALA A 49 9.60 3.49 -3.27
C ALA A 49 9.39 4.51 -2.14
N ILE A 50 8.32 5.31 -2.19
CA ILE A 50 7.93 6.20 -1.09
C ILE A 50 7.58 5.39 0.15
N GLY A 51 6.75 4.36 0.02
CA GLY A 51 6.38 3.46 1.12
C GLY A 51 7.59 2.82 1.78
N GLU A 52 8.50 2.27 0.98
CA GLU A 52 9.78 1.72 1.46
C GLU A 52 10.60 2.76 2.24
N SER A 53 10.69 3.99 1.74
CA SER A 53 11.46 5.06 2.36
C SER A 53 10.83 5.52 3.68
N LEU A 54 9.50 5.62 3.73
CA LEU A 54 8.75 5.98 4.94
C LEU A 54 8.93 4.91 6.03
N VAL A 55 8.77 3.63 5.70
CA VAL A 55 8.94 2.53 6.64
C VAL A 55 10.39 2.44 7.12
N ALA A 56 11.37 2.53 6.22
CA ALA A 56 12.78 2.51 6.59
C ALA A 56 13.15 3.66 7.54
N GLY A 57 12.73 4.89 7.20
CA GLY A 57 12.98 6.06 8.05
C GLY A 57 12.29 5.96 9.42
N TRP A 58 11.04 5.48 9.45
CA TRP A 58 10.32 5.26 10.69
C TRP A 58 10.96 4.18 11.58
N CYS A 59 11.34 3.04 11.01
CA CYS A 59 12.03 1.97 11.75
C CYS A 59 13.38 2.44 12.31
N ALA A 60 14.17 3.16 11.51
CA ALA A 60 15.45 3.72 11.96
C ALA A 60 15.24 4.73 13.10
N ALA A 61 14.23 5.59 13.01
CA ALA A 61 13.88 6.54 14.07
C ALA A 61 13.42 5.84 15.37
N LYS A 62 12.88 4.62 15.27
CA LYS A 62 12.54 3.76 16.41
C LYS A 62 13.74 2.98 16.98
N GLY A 63 14.93 3.12 16.40
CA GLY A 63 16.16 2.47 16.87
C GLY A 63 16.36 1.06 16.31
N PHE A 64 15.58 0.63 15.32
CA PHE A 64 15.84 -0.63 14.63
C PHE A 64 16.98 -0.47 13.63
N ASP A 65 17.79 -1.51 13.51
CA ASP A 65 18.75 -1.63 12.41
C ASP A 65 17.99 -1.81 11.10
N VAL A 66 18.33 -1.03 10.07
CA VAL A 66 17.66 -1.03 8.78
C VAL A 66 18.71 -0.98 7.68
N VAL A 67 18.79 -2.04 6.89
CA VAL A 67 19.64 -2.09 5.70
C VAL A 67 18.85 -2.50 4.47
N ARG A 68 19.36 -2.16 3.30
CA ARG A 68 18.77 -2.60 2.04
C ARG A 68 18.99 -4.09 1.86
N SER A 69 17.97 -4.82 1.41
CA SER A 69 18.15 -6.20 0.97
C SER A 69 19.11 -6.26 -0.22
N THR A 70 20.01 -7.25 -0.22
CA THR A 70 20.93 -7.52 -1.33
C THR A 70 20.27 -8.31 -2.47
N SER A 71 19.06 -8.84 -2.26
CA SER A 71 18.29 -9.59 -3.24
C SER A 71 16.95 -8.91 -3.54
N THR A 72 16.33 -9.28 -4.66
CA THR A 72 14.97 -8.83 -5.04
C THR A 72 13.85 -9.63 -4.36
N GLN A 73 14.17 -10.41 -3.32
CA GLN A 73 13.21 -11.24 -2.60
C GLN A 73 12.56 -10.54 -1.40
N ALA A 74 13.12 -9.40 -0.99
CA ALA A 74 12.61 -8.52 0.05
C ALA A 74 13.12 -7.10 -0.21
N ASP A 75 12.47 -6.09 0.36
CA ASP A 75 12.88 -4.68 0.18
C ASP A 75 13.98 -4.28 1.17
N ARG A 76 13.85 -4.66 2.44
CA ARG A 76 14.75 -4.28 3.53
C ARG A 76 15.06 -5.46 4.44
N ILE A 77 16.21 -5.40 5.10
CA ILE A 77 16.45 -6.16 6.33
C ILE A 77 16.20 -5.19 7.49
N ILE A 78 15.24 -5.50 8.35
CA ILE A 78 14.88 -4.68 9.51
C ILE A 78 15.04 -5.54 10.75
N HIS A 79 15.91 -5.12 11.66
CA HIS A 79 16.21 -5.86 12.88
C HIS A 79 16.60 -7.34 12.63
N GLY A 80 17.33 -7.59 11.54
CA GLY A 80 17.76 -8.93 11.10
C GLY A 80 16.69 -9.77 10.39
N HIS A 81 15.51 -9.24 10.11
CA HIS A 81 14.43 -9.93 9.38
C HIS A 81 14.27 -9.37 7.98
N ARG A 82 14.00 -10.23 7.00
CA ARG A 82 13.66 -9.82 5.64
C ARG A 82 12.23 -9.31 5.58
N ILE A 83 12.07 -8.05 5.17
CA ILE A 83 10.79 -7.36 5.12
C ILE A 83 10.47 -6.97 3.68
N GLU A 84 9.32 -7.42 3.21
CA GLU A 84 8.66 -6.91 2.02
C GLU A 84 7.70 -5.78 2.41
N ILE A 85 7.79 -4.61 1.79
CA ILE A 85 7.03 -3.42 2.18
C ILE A 85 5.88 -3.19 1.19
N LYS A 86 4.65 -3.18 1.69
CA LYS A 86 3.45 -2.89 0.90
C LYS A 86 2.81 -1.61 1.38
N PHE A 87 2.61 -0.67 0.46
CA PHE A 87 2.06 0.65 0.76
C PHE A 87 0.71 0.87 0.09
N SER A 88 -0.24 1.44 0.83
CA SER A 88 -1.53 1.88 0.30
C SER A 88 -1.87 3.27 0.83
N THR A 89 -2.37 4.14 -0.04
CA THR A 89 -3.18 5.27 0.40
C THR A 89 -4.61 4.79 0.65
N LEU A 90 -5.39 5.48 1.48
CA LEU A 90 -6.81 5.20 1.66
C LEU A 90 -7.53 5.38 0.31
N TRP A 91 -8.23 4.34 -0.14
CA TRP A 91 -9.01 4.40 -1.37
C TRP A 91 -10.33 5.13 -1.12
N LYS A 92 -10.92 5.68 -2.19
CA LYS A 92 -12.26 6.30 -2.12
C LYS A 92 -13.34 5.38 -1.54
N SER A 93 -13.17 4.07 -1.64
CA SER A 93 -14.04 3.06 -1.04
C SER A 93 -13.87 2.90 0.48
N GLY A 94 -13.00 3.68 1.13
CA GLY A 94 -12.78 3.63 2.57
C GLY A 94 -11.88 2.49 3.05
N GLY A 95 -11.04 1.93 2.18
CA GLY A 95 -10.20 0.79 2.50
C GLY A 95 -8.76 0.90 1.98
N PHE A 96 -7.92 0.00 2.46
CA PHE A 96 -6.57 -0.19 1.93
C PHE A 96 -6.53 -1.34 0.94
N LYS A 97 -5.60 -1.28 0.00
CA LYS A 97 -5.29 -2.38 -0.93
C LYS A 97 -3.79 -2.53 -1.06
N PHE A 98 -3.26 -3.58 -0.43
CA PHE A 98 -1.88 -4.01 -0.54
C PHE A 98 -1.77 -5.01 -1.69
N GLN A 99 -1.14 -4.57 -2.77
CA GLN A 99 -1.11 -5.31 -4.03
C GLN A 99 0.23 -6.03 -4.19
N GLN A 100 0.29 -6.95 -5.16
CA GLN A 100 1.53 -7.60 -5.57
C GLN A 100 2.21 -8.34 -4.41
N ILE A 101 1.43 -8.97 -3.53
CA ILE A 101 1.95 -9.90 -2.51
C ILE A 101 2.23 -11.23 -3.21
N ARG A 102 3.46 -11.72 -3.12
CA ARG A 102 3.95 -12.87 -3.89
C ARG A 102 4.64 -13.89 -2.98
N GLU A 103 4.83 -15.07 -3.53
CA GLU A 103 5.67 -16.11 -2.93
C GLU A 103 7.16 -15.80 -3.17
N GLN A 104 7.65 -14.78 -2.46
CA GLN A 104 9.07 -14.38 -2.41
C GLN A 104 9.70 -14.72 -1.06
N ASP A 105 11.02 -14.69 -0.98
CA ASP A 105 11.79 -15.09 0.21
C ASP A 105 11.97 -13.93 1.22
N TYR A 106 10.87 -13.57 1.89
CA TYR A 106 10.81 -12.62 3.00
C TYR A 106 10.14 -13.26 4.22
N ASP A 107 10.50 -12.78 5.42
CA ASP A 107 10.00 -13.32 6.68
C ASP A 107 8.65 -12.66 7.06
N TYR A 108 8.53 -11.35 6.82
CA TYR A 108 7.30 -10.59 7.05
C TYR A 108 6.97 -9.64 5.89
N ALA A 109 5.68 -9.40 5.67
CA ALA A 109 5.22 -8.23 4.92
C ALA A 109 4.86 -7.10 5.88
N PHE A 110 5.48 -5.93 5.69
CA PHE A 110 5.10 -4.69 6.36
C PHE A 110 4.08 -3.96 5.50
N CYS A 111 2.81 -4.10 5.87
CA CYS A 111 1.70 -3.42 5.20
C CYS A 111 1.42 -2.08 5.90
N ILE A 112 1.65 -0.96 5.22
CA ILE A 112 1.39 0.39 5.74
C ILE A 112 0.33 1.13 4.91
N GLY A 113 -0.77 1.46 5.57
CA GLY A 113 -1.88 2.25 5.03
C GLY A 113 -1.82 3.69 5.55
N VAL A 114 -1.85 4.69 4.66
CA VAL A 114 -1.97 6.10 5.05
C VAL A 114 -3.36 6.64 4.72
N SER A 115 -3.95 7.34 5.67
CA SER A 115 -5.17 8.13 5.56
C SER A 115 -4.78 9.61 5.63
N PRO A 116 -5.68 10.58 5.34
CA PRO A 116 -5.30 12.00 5.29
C PRO A 116 -4.46 12.49 6.48
N PHE A 117 -4.79 12.11 7.71
CA PHE A 117 -4.06 12.57 8.89
C PHE A 117 -3.71 11.42 9.84
N ASP A 118 -3.64 10.20 9.31
CA ASP A 118 -3.37 9.02 10.12
C ASP A 118 -2.65 7.94 9.32
N ALA A 119 -2.08 6.96 10.01
CA ALA A 119 -1.48 5.77 9.40
C ALA A 119 -1.74 4.53 10.27
N GLN A 120 -2.01 3.42 9.59
CA GLN A 120 -2.16 2.08 10.18
C GLN A 120 -1.11 1.17 9.56
N ALA A 121 -0.60 0.24 10.36
CA ALA A 121 0.45 -0.66 9.90
C ALA A 121 0.26 -2.07 10.48
N TRP A 122 0.71 -3.07 9.74
CA TRP A 122 0.74 -4.47 10.15
C TRP A 122 2.05 -5.13 9.74
N LEU A 123 2.57 -6.01 10.60
CA LEU A 123 3.72 -6.86 10.36
C LEU A 123 3.24 -8.31 10.22
N LEU A 124 2.91 -8.70 9.00
CA LEU A 124 2.26 -9.99 8.72
C LEU A 124 3.32 -11.05 8.43
N PRO A 125 3.40 -12.15 9.21
CA PRO A 125 4.31 -13.26 8.93
C PRO A 125 4.01 -13.90 7.58
N LYS A 126 5.04 -14.42 6.91
CA LYS A 126 4.90 -15.14 5.63
C LYS A 126 3.87 -16.27 5.69
N GLU A 127 3.89 -17.09 6.74
CA GLU A 127 2.95 -18.22 6.86
C GLU A 127 1.48 -17.77 6.95
N LEU A 128 1.22 -16.66 7.66
CA LEU A 128 -0.11 -16.07 7.74
C LEU A 128 -0.59 -15.59 6.36
N LEU A 129 0.33 -15.01 5.56
CA LEU A 129 0.01 -14.60 4.18
C LEU A 129 -0.24 -15.81 3.29
N ARG A 130 0.47 -16.93 3.46
CA ARG A 130 0.19 -18.17 2.73
C ARG A 130 -1.17 -18.75 3.08
N GLU A 131 -1.57 -18.69 4.36
CA GLU A 131 -2.86 -19.21 4.82
C GLU A 131 -4.05 -18.40 4.30
N HIS A 132 -3.92 -17.07 4.21
CA HIS A 132 -5.07 -16.20 3.96
C HIS A 132 -5.03 -15.42 2.65
N VAL A 133 -3.86 -15.19 2.06
CA VAL A 133 -3.68 -14.19 1.00
C VAL A 133 -3.09 -14.79 -0.28
N ILE A 134 -1.89 -15.37 -0.21
CA ILE A 134 -1.16 -15.91 -1.36
C ILE A 134 -1.91 -17.15 -1.86
N GLY A 135 -2.30 -17.15 -3.14
CA GLY A 135 -3.12 -18.21 -3.73
C GLY A 135 -4.63 -18.11 -3.43
N HIS A 136 -5.04 -17.23 -2.52
CA HIS A 136 -6.44 -17.08 -2.10
C HIS A 136 -7.10 -15.77 -2.56
N MET A 137 -6.34 -14.67 -2.60
CA MET A 137 -6.85 -13.32 -2.88
C MET A 137 -6.23 -12.75 -4.18
N GLY A 138 -6.55 -13.34 -5.33
CA GLY A 138 -5.97 -12.95 -6.63
C GLY A 138 -6.41 -11.59 -7.19
N GLN A 139 -5.54 -10.97 -8.00
CA GLN A 139 -5.81 -9.71 -8.74
C GLN A 139 -6.95 -9.85 -9.78
N HIS A 140 -7.18 -11.05 -10.28
CA HIS A 140 -8.26 -11.40 -11.21
C HIS A 140 -8.73 -12.83 -10.90
N THR A 141 -10.02 -13.01 -10.60
CA THR A 141 -10.67 -14.33 -10.50
C THR A 141 -10.89 -14.94 -11.89
N GLY A 142 -9.83 -15.00 -12.70
CA GLY A 142 -9.77 -15.68 -14.00
C GLY A 142 -8.62 -16.69 -14.00
N ALA A 143 -8.86 -17.85 -14.59
CA ALA A 143 -8.19 -19.14 -14.38
C ALA A 143 -6.66 -19.26 -14.64
N ARG A 144 -5.88 -18.18 -14.65
CA ARG A 144 -4.41 -18.20 -14.83
C ARG A 144 -3.62 -17.14 -14.04
N GLY A 145 -4.23 -16.42 -13.10
CA GLY A 145 -3.57 -15.36 -12.33
C GLY A 145 -2.75 -15.87 -11.13
N ASN A 146 -1.71 -16.67 -11.37
CA ASN A 146 -0.89 -17.28 -10.31
C ASN A 146 0.15 -16.35 -9.65
N ASP A 147 0.37 -15.14 -10.15
CA ASP A 147 1.61 -14.42 -9.79
C ASP A 147 1.48 -13.38 -8.68
N THR A 148 0.27 -12.89 -8.35
CA THR A 148 0.14 -11.71 -7.47
C THR A 148 -1.17 -11.70 -6.68
N ALA A 149 -1.07 -11.73 -5.35
CA ALA A 149 -2.19 -11.57 -4.43
C ALA A 149 -2.39 -10.12 -3.98
N TRP A 150 -3.63 -9.76 -3.68
CA TRP A 150 -4.09 -8.44 -3.26
C TRP A 150 -4.83 -8.56 -1.93
N LEU A 151 -4.23 -8.05 -0.86
CA LEU A 151 -4.89 -7.94 0.44
C LEU A 151 -5.64 -6.61 0.51
N GLY A 152 -6.97 -6.65 0.48
CA GLY A 152 -7.81 -5.47 0.57
C GLY A 152 -8.91 -5.59 1.62
N PHE A 153 -9.12 -4.53 2.41
CA PHE A 153 -10.11 -4.49 3.49
C PHE A 153 -10.50 -3.03 3.83
N PRO A 154 -11.71 -2.79 4.41
CA PRO A 154 -12.08 -1.48 4.95
C PRO A 154 -11.13 -1.06 6.08
N SER A 155 -10.68 0.20 6.11
CA SER A 155 -9.64 0.64 7.06
C SER A 155 -10.09 0.59 8.54
N ASP A 156 -11.40 0.69 8.76
CA ASP A 156 -12.07 0.59 10.06
C ASP A 156 -12.45 -0.86 10.44
N LYS A 157 -12.29 -1.82 9.51
CA LYS A 157 -12.65 -3.22 9.71
C LYS A 157 -11.60 -4.15 9.08
N PRO A 158 -10.36 -4.15 9.60
CA PRO A 158 -9.37 -5.15 9.20
C PRO A 158 -9.86 -6.56 9.52
N TYR A 159 -9.30 -7.57 8.84
CA TYR A 159 -9.64 -8.95 9.13
C TYR A 159 -9.19 -9.33 10.55
N GLN A 160 -10.00 -10.13 11.24
CA GLN A 160 -9.73 -10.52 12.63
C GLN A 160 -8.35 -11.19 12.81
N TRP A 161 -7.92 -12.00 11.83
CA TRP A 161 -6.61 -12.66 11.85
C TRP A 161 -5.43 -11.67 11.74
N MET A 162 -5.66 -10.40 11.40
CA MET A 162 -4.63 -9.36 11.36
C MET A 162 -4.45 -8.65 12.71
N GLU A 163 -5.43 -8.74 13.62
CA GLU A 163 -5.43 -8.00 14.89
C GLU A 163 -4.16 -8.22 15.74
N PRO A 164 -3.61 -9.45 15.85
CA PRO A 164 -2.39 -9.66 16.63
C PRO A 164 -1.14 -9.04 16.00
N TYR A 165 -1.22 -8.63 14.74
CA TYR A 165 -0.07 -8.25 13.91
C TYR A 165 -0.01 -6.75 13.61
N GLY A 166 -0.87 -5.94 14.23
CA GLY A 166 -0.79 -4.49 14.12
C GLY A 166 -2.15 -3.80 14.25
N GLY A 167 -2.31 -2.75 13.46
CA GLY A 167 -3.41 -1.80 13.56
C GLY A 167 -2.87 -0.39 13.78
N ARG A 168 -1.83 -0.24 14.60
CA ARG A 168 -1.04 0.99 14.76
C ARG A 168 0.44 0.74 14.50
N LEU A 169 1.16 1.80 14.13
CA LEU A 169 2.62 1.79 14.00
C LEU A 169 3.32 1.32 15.29
N ASP A 170 2.81 1.72 16.46
CA ASP A 170 3.41 1.32 17.75
C ASP A 170 3.29 -0.18 18.02
N ASP A 171 2.20 -0.82 17.57
CA ASP A 171 2.02 -2.27 17.67
C ASP A 171 3.06 -3.00 16.83
N VAL A 172 3.31 -2.51 15.60
CA VAL A 172 4.36 -3.05 14.73
C VAL A 172 5.75 -2.88 15.33
N ALA A 173 6.04 -1.75 16.00
CA ALA A 173 7.31 -1.56 16.69
C ALA A 173 7.48 -2.58 17.83
N LYS A 174 6.43 -2.84 18.62
CA LYS A 174 6.45 -3.86 19.67
C LYS A 174 6.69 -5.26 19.10
N LEU A 175 6.04 -5.59 17.97
CA LEU A 175 6.22 -6.88 17.29
C LEU A 175 7.65 -7.06 16.79
N LEU A 176 8.23 -6.04 16.15
CA LEU A 176 9.63 -6.08 15.71
C LEU A 176 10.59 -6.30 16.90
N ALA A 177 10.34 -5.63 18.03
CA ALA A 177 11.14 -5.80 19.23
C ALA A 177 10.96 -7.19 19.88
N SER A 178 9.73 -7.69 19.96
CA SER A 178 9.41 -8.97 20.61
C SER A 178 9.89 -10.18 19.81
N ASN A 179 9.97 -10.07 18.48
CA ASN A 179 10.50 -11.13 17.62
C ASN A 179 12.03 -11.29 17.76
N GLY A 180 12.70 -10.36 18.45
CA GLY A 180 14.15 -10.34 18.62
C GLY A 180 14.88 -10.12 17.30
N LYS A 181 16.22 -10.14 17.37
CA LYS A 181 17.05 -9.98 16.17
C LYS A 181 16.96 -11.23 15.29
N GLY A 182 16.61 -11.05 14.03
CA GLY A 182 16.60 -12.11 13.03
C GLY A 182 18.00 -12.55 12.59
N GLY A 183 18.04 -13.49 11.65
CA GLY A 183 19.28 -14.16 11.22
C GLY A 183 20.08 -13.46 10.10
N TYR A 184 19.60 -12.34 9.57
CA TYR A 184 20.21 -11.61 8.45
C TYR A 184 21.04 -10.40 8.88
#